data_AF-A0A4R1HDV2-F1
#
_entry.id   AF-A0A4R1HDV2-F1
#
_cell.length_a   1.000
_cell.length_b   1.000
_cell.length_c   1.000
_cell.angle_alpha   90.00
_cell.angle_beta   90.00
_cell.angle_gamma   90.00
#
_symmetry.space_group_name_H-M   'P 1'
#
loop_
_entity.id
_entity.type
_entity.pdbx_description
1 polymer ?
#
loop_
_entity_poly.entity_id
_entity_poly.type
_entity_poly.pdbx_seq_one_letter_code
_entity_poly.pdbx_strand_id
1 'polypeptide(L)' 'MTDFISFAAGEPRLDDILADPIIGLVLKRDGLSAERVAALLAREQRRLGFGSAPRRAAGSPALAYAA' A
#
# COMPACT_ATOMS: atom_id res chain seq x y z
N MET A 1 4.56 9.07 23.90
CA MET A 1 3.23 8.43 23.82
C MET A 1 3.16 7.87 22.42
N THR A 2 3.43 6.57 22.33
CA THR A 2 3.88 5.91 21.10
C THR A 2 2.76 5.00 20.65
N ASP A 3 1.76 5.56 19.98
CA ASP A 3 0.68 4.77 19.40
C ASP A 3 1.15 4.25 18.04
N PHE A 4 1.84 3.11 18.09
CA PHE A 4 2.11 2.30 16.91
C PHE A 4 0.76 1.81 16.36
N ILE A 5 0.58 2.04 15.06
CA ILE A 5 -0.57 1.70 14.22
C ILE A 5 -1.16 0.33 14.62
N SER A 6 -2.42 0.34 15.08
CA SER A 6 -3.19 -0.86 15.38
C SER A 6 -3.55 -1.59 14.08
N PHE A 7 -2.91 -2.73 13.82
CA PHE A 7 -3.14 -3.60 12.66
C PHE A 7 -4.37 -4.50 12.85
N ALA A 8 -5.53 -3.92 13.20
CA ALA A 8 -6.75 -4.67 13.49
C ALA A 8 -7.63 -5.03 12.26
N ALA A 9 -7.19 -4.78 11.03
CA ALA A 9 -7.97 -5.08 9.82
C ALA A 9 -7.03 -5.67 8.74
N GLY A 10 -7.57 -6.54 7.87
CA GLY A 10 -6.82 -7.37 6.92
C GLY A 10 -5.65 -6.68 6.19
N GLU A 11 -4.66 -7.47 5.78
CA GLU A 11 -3.42 -6.99 5.18
C GLU A 11 -3.68 -5.89 4.13
N PRO A 12 -3.13 -4.68 4.35
CA PRO A 12 -3.41 -3.53 3.48
C PRO A 12 -2.91 -3.81 2.07
N ARG A 13 -3.69 -3.40 1.07
CA ARG A 13 -3.29 -3.59 -0.32
C ARG A 13 -2.21 -2.58 -0.66
N LEU A 14 -1.36 -2.92 -1.64
CA LEU A 14 -0.31 -2.01 -2.09
C LEU A 14 -0.88 -0.65 -2.53
N ASP A 15 -2.02 -0.64 -3.20
CA ASP A 15 -2.69 0.60 -3.64
C ASP A 15 -3.05 1.50 -2.44
N ASP A 16 -3.47 0.92 -1.31
CA ASP A 16 -3.82 1.66 -0.09
C ASP A 16 -2.57 2.27 0.56
N ILE A 17 -1.47 1.50 0.59
CA ILE A 17 -0.18 1.96 1.11
C ILE A 17 0.39 3.10 0.24
N LEU A 18 0.30 2.97 -1.09
CA LEU A 18 0.83 3.97 -2.02
C LEU A 18 -0.03 5.24 -2.09
N ALA A 19 -1.29 5.17 -1.66
CA ALA A 19 -2.17 6.33 -1.52
C ALA A 19 -1.88 7.15 -0.25
N ASP A 20 -1.10 6.64 0.71
CA ASP A 20 -0.75 7.35 1.93
C ASP A 20 0.24 8.51 1.62
N PRO A 21 -0.10 9.76 1.99
CA PRO A 21 0.78 10.92 1.78
C PRO A 21 2.17 10.79 2.43
N ILE A 22 2.27 10.13 3.59
CA ILE A 22 3.55 9.90 4.28
C ILE A 22 4.43 8.98 3.44
N ILE A 23 3.86 7.92 2.88
CA ILE A 23 4.58 7.02 1.97
C ILE A 23 5.02 7.78 0.73
N GLY A 24 4.17 8.65 0.18
CA GLY A 24 4.55 9.54 -0.93
C GLY A 24 5.78 10.40 -0.61
N LEU A 25 5.86 10.97 0.60
CA LEU A 25 7.03 11.74 1.05
C LEU A 25 8.30 10.88 1.17
N VAL A 26 8.17 9.67 1.72
CA VAL A 26 9.29 8.71 1.84
C VAL A 26 9.82 8.32 0.45
N LEU A 27 8.93 7.96 -0.48
CA LEU A 27 9.32 7.62 -1.85
C LEU A 27 10.05 8.78 -2.53
N LYS A 28 9.54 10.01 -2.39
CA LYS A 28 10.18 11.20 -2.96
C LYS A 28 11.56 11.46 -2.36
N ARG A 29 11.70 11.36 -1.04
CA ARG A 29 12.99 11.49 -0.35
C ARG A 29 14.02 10.51 -0.90
N ASP A 30 13.58 9.30 -1.19
CA ASP A 30 14.45 8.20 -1.64
C ASP A 30 14.57 8.12 -3.18
N GLY A 31 13.99 9.09 -3.93
CA GLY A 31 14.07 9.16 -5.39
C GLY A 31 13.28 8.04 -6.11
N LEU A 32 12.27 7.48 -5.45
CA LEU A 32 11.43 6.39 -5.96
C LEU A 32 10.07 6.91 -6.43
N SER A 33 9.45 6.18 -7.36
CA SER A 33 8.06 6.37 -7.75
C SER A 33 7.18 5.19 -7.32
N ALA A 34 5.90 5.45 -7.07
CA ALA A 34 4.91 4.42 -6.75
C ALA A 34 4.85 3.33 -7.84
N GLU A 35 4.91 3.72 -9.11
CA GLU A 35 4.95 2.83 -10.27
C GLU A 35 6.16 1.89 -10.25
N ARG A 36 7.35 2.43 -9.91
CA ARG A 36 8.60 1.65 -9.78
C ARG A 36 8.45 0.60 -8.68
N VAL A 37 7.89 0.97 -7.54
CA VAL A 37 7.66 0.06 -6.41
C VAL A 37 6.68 -1.05 -6.79
N ALA A 38 5.57 -0.70 -7.42
CA ALA A 38 4.58 -1.68 -7.88
C ALA A 38 5.18 -2.68 -8.89
N ALA A 39 5.97 -2.20 -9.84
CA ALA A 39 6.66 -3.06 -10.82
C ALA A 39 7.65 -4.03 -10.16
N LEU A 40 8.40 -3.57 -9.16
CA LEU A 40 9.32 -4.41 -8.39
C LEU A 40 8.57 -5.47 -7.59
N LEU A 41 7.49 -5.10 -6.91
CA LEU A 41 6.69 -6.08 -6.17
C LEU A 41 6.09 -7.14 -7.09
N ALA A 42 5.51 -6.73 -8.23
CA ALA A 42 4.96 -7.66 -9.21
C ALA A 42 6.01 -8.60 -9.82
N ARG A 43 7.27 -8.15 -9.96
CA ARG A 43 8.39 -8.99 -10.38
C ARG A 43 8.73 -10.03 -9.32
N GLU A 44 8.83 -9.63 -8.05
CA GLU A 44 9.19 -10.56 -6.97
C GLU A 44 8.06 -11.54 -6.66
N GLN A 45 6.79 -11.12 -6.70
CA GLN A 45 5.64 -12.03 -6.57
C GLN A 45 5.68 -13.13 -7.64
N ARG A 46 5.93 -12.75 -8.90
CA ARG A 46 6.11 -13.72 -10.00
C ARG A 46 7.28 -14.66 -9.75
N ARG A 47 8.42 -14.14 -9.28
CA ARG A 47 9.61 -14.94 -8.97
C ARG A 47 9.36 -15.95 -7.84
N LEU A 48 8.57 -15.56 -6.84
CA LEU A 48 8.25 -16.38 -5.68
C LEU A 48 7.07 -17.34 -5.91
N GLY A 49 6.43 -17.30 -7.09
CA GLY A 49 5.28 -18.13 -7.41
C GLY A 49 3.99 -17.70 -6.70
N PHE A 50 3.95 -16.51 -6.09
CA PHE A 50 2.71 -15.91 -5.61
C PHE A 50 1.93 -15.45 -6.85
N GLY A 51 0.91 -16.23 -7.23
CA GLY A 51 -0.06 -15.82 -8.24
C GLY A 51 -0.66 -14.47 -7.86
N SER A 52 -0.76 -13.56 -8.82
CA SER A 52 -1.31 -12.22 -8.61
C SER A 52 -2.68 -12.35 -7.94
N ALA A 53 -2.77 -12.03 -6.65
CA ALA A 53 -4.01 -12.19 -5.90
C ALA A 53 -5.08 -11.31 -6.59
N PRO A 54 -6.27 -11.85 -6.90
CA PRO A 54 -7.27 -11.13 -7.68
C PRO A 54 -7.63 -9.81 -6.98
N ARG A 55 -7.68 -8.75 -7.79
CA ARG A 55 -8.15 -7.41 -7.40
C ARG A 55 -9.63 -7.51 -6.99
N ARG A 56 -9.90 -7.90 -5.74
CA ARG A 56 -11.25 -7.79 -5.17
C ARG A 56 -11.51 -6.30 -4.96
N ALA A 57 -12.43 -5.75 -5.75
CA ALA A 57 -12.96 -4.41 -5.56
C ALA A 57 -13.75 -4.40 -4.24
N ALA A 58 -13.07 -4.14 -3.13
CA ALA A 58 -13.73 -3.68 -1.92
C ALA A 58 -13.85 -2.16 -2.09
N GLY A 59 -15.08 -1.68 -2.25
CA GLY A 59 -15.36 -0.25 -2.10
C GLY A 59 -14.95 0.16 -0.70
N SER A 60 -13.91 1.00 -0.59
CA SER A 60 -13.61 1.67 0.67
C SER A 60 -14.66 2.74 0.89
N PRO A 61 -15.43 2.71 1.99
CA PRO A 61 -16.09 3.91 2.46
C PRO A 61 -14.97 4.88 2.85
N ALA A 62 -15.16 6.12 2.42
CA ALA A 62 -14.24 7.22 2.58
C ALA A 62 -13.68 7.31 4.01
N LEU A 63 -12.42 7.79 4.08
CA LEU A 63 -11.80 8.48 5.19
C LEU A 63 -12.79 9.42 5.89
N ALA A 64 -13.55 8.89 6.85
CA ALA A 64 -14.44 9.64 7.73
C ALA A 64 -13.63 10.16 8.93
N TYR A 65 -12.63 11.01 8.65
CA TYR A 65 -12.00 11.82 9.69
C TYR A 65 -12.16 13.30 9.32
N ALA A 66 -13.40 13.76 9.40
CA ALA A 66 -13.75 15.18 9.40
C ALA A 66 -15.11 15.37 10.10
N ALA A 67 -15.10 15.36 11.43
CA ALA A 67 -16.05 16.06 12.31
C ALA A 67 -15.46 16.15 13.71
#